data_AF-A0A4Y2A4L5-F1
#
_entry.id   AF-A0A4Y2A4L5-F1
#
_cell.length_a   1.000
_cell.length_b   1.000
_cell.length_c   1.000
_cell.angle_alpha   90.00
_cell.angle_beta   90.00
_cell.angle_gamma   90.00
#
_symmetry.space_group_name_H-M   'P 1'
#
loop_
_entity.id
_entity.type
_entity.pdbx_description
1 polymer ?
#
loop_
_entity_poly.entity_id
_entity_poly.type
_entity_poly.pdbx_seq_one_letter_code
_entity_poly.pdbx_strand_id
1 'polypeptide(L)' 'PPKSPEMNIIEDIRDALLHAVENRSPPPRTPMDLWTVLKDEWCELPPRYLQTLVEFMSHRVAALRCVRGGPTRY' A
#
# COMPACT_ATOMS: atom_id res chain seq x y z
N PRO A 1 -8.91 11.56 11.42
CA PRO A 1 -10.30 11.95 11.09
C PRO A 1 -10.95 10.92 10.15
N PRO A 2 -12.29 10.79 10.10
CA PRO A 2 -12.99 9.83 9.23
C PRO A 2 -12.84 10.09 7.72
N LYS A 3 -11.99 11.05 7.31
CA LYS A 3 -11.78 11.51 5.93
C LYS A 3 -10.31 11.69 5.58
N SER A 4 -9.43 10.85 6.12
CA SER A 4 -8.02 10.83 5.71
C SER A 4 -7.79 9.59 4.85
N PRO A 5 -8.10 9.63 3.54
CA PRO A 5 -7.76 8.54 2.61
C PRO A 5 -6.27 8.26 2.64
N GLU A 6 -5.47 9.29 2.91
CA GLU A 6 -4.07 9.20 3.24
C GLU A 6 -3.82 8.04 4.23
N MET A 7 -4.61 7.87 5.30
CA MET A 7 -4.32 6.90 6.38
C MET A 7 -4.55 5.43 5.99
N ASN A 8 -4.99 5.16 4.76
CA ASN A 8 -5.36 3.83 4.32
C ASN A 8 -4.18 3.08 3.70
N ILE A 9 -3.35 2.46 4.54
CA ILE A 9 -2.23 1.58 4.12
C ILE A 9 -2.71 0.49 3.13
N ILE A 10 -3.97 0.06 3.25
CA ILE A 10 -4.53 -0.97 2.37
C ILE A 10 -4.62 -0.46 0.93
N GLU A 11 -4.87 0.83 0.72
CA GLU A 11 -4.85 1.44 -0.62
C GLU A 11 -3.42 1.49 -1.17
N ASP A 12 -2.44 1.94 -0.38
CA ASP A 12 -1.03 1.98 -0.80
C ASP A 12 -0.50 0.59 -1.19
N ILE A 13 -0.85 -0.44 -0.42
CA ILE A 13 -0.44 -1.81 -0.74
C ILE A 13 -1.22 -2.34 -1.95
N ARG A 14 -2.52 -2.03 -2.05
CA ARG A 14 -3.33 -2.45 -3.20
C ARG A 14 -2.77 -1.88 -4.51
N ASP A 15 -2.38 -0.61 -4.52
CA ASP A 15 -1.82 0.03 -5.70
C ASP A 15 -0.45 -0.57 -6.07
N ALA A 16 0.38 -0.87 -5.09
CA ALA A 16 1.66 -1.55 -5.32
C ALA A 16 1.49 -2.96 -5.91
N LEU A 17 0.53 -3.75 -5.39
CA LEU A 17 0.22 -5.07 -5.92
C LEU A 17 -0.38 -4.99 -7.32
N LEU A 18 -1.26 -4.02 -7.57
CA LEU A 18 -1.86 -3.81 -8.89
C LEU A 18 -0.77 -3.50 -9.92
N HIS A 19 0.15 -2.60 -9.59
CA HIS A 19 1.27 -2.27 -10.45
C HIS A 19 2.19 -3.47 -10.73
N ALA A 20 2.46 -4.29 -9.71
CA ALA A 20 3.26 -5.50 -9.87
C ALA A 20 2.59 -6.51 -10.81
N VAL A 21 1.28 -6.72 -10.67
CA VAL A 21 0.49 -7.59 -11.55
C VAL A 21 0.47 -7.09 -13.00
N GLU A 22 0.27 -5.79 -13.21
CA GLU A 22 0.24 -5.17 -14.55
C GLU A 22 1.58 -5.29 -15.30
N ASN A 23 2.69 -5.16 -14.57
CA ASN A 23 4.03 -5.28 -15.15
C ASN A 23 4.49 -6.73 -15.35
N ARG A 24 3.73 -7.72 -14.86
CA ARG A 24 4.13 -9.13 -14.94
C ARG A 24 3.99 -9.65 -16.36
N SER A 25 5.02 -10.33 -16.84
CA SER A 25 5.04 -10.98 -18.16
C SER A 25 5.35 -12.48 -18.00
N PRO A 26 4.51 -13.38 -18.57
CA PRO A 26 3.28 -13.09 -19.29
C PRO A 26 2.15 -12.62 -18.36
N PRO A 27 1.15 -11.86 -18.86
CA PRO A 27 0.03 -11.42 -18.04
C PRO A 27 -0.82 -12.62 -17.60
N PRO A 28 -1.46 -12.56 -16.43
CA PRO A 28 -2.35 -13.61 -15.95
C PRO A 28 -3.53 -13.77 -16.93
N ARG A 29 -3.78 -15.01 -17.37
CA ARG A 29 -4.78 -15.33 -18.41
C ARG A 29 -6.08 -15.86 -17.83
N THR A 30 -6.06 -16.31 -16.58
CA THR A 30 -7.22 -16.83 -15.87
C THR A 30 -7.35 -16.17 -14.49
N PRO A 31 -8.55 -16.16 -13.89
CA PRO A 31 -8.72 -15.71 -12.50
C PRO A 31 -7.85 -16.48 -11.51
N MET A 32 -7.57 -17.75 -11.79
CA MET A 32 -6.68 -18.58 -10.97
C MET A 32 -5.24 -18.08 -11.07
N ASP A 33 -4.77 -17.77 -12.27
CA ASP A 33 -3.43 -17.20 -12.49
C ASP A 33 -3.31 -15.83 -11.84
N LEU A 34 -4.35 -15.00 -11.92
CA LEU A 34 -4.36 -13.71 -11.22
C LEU A 34 -4.20 -13.89 -9.71
N TRP A 35 -4.89 -14.88 -9.14
CA TRP A 35 -4.79 -15.20 -7.72
C TRP A 35 -3.42 -15.74 -7.31
N THR A 36 -2.76 -16.55 -8.15
CA THR A 36 -1.40 -17.01 -7.86
C THR A 36 -0.41 -15.86 -7.96
N VAL A 37 -0.51 -15.05 -9.01
CA VAL A 37 0.31 -13.86 -9.21
C VAL A 37 0.22 -12.92 -8.01
N LEU A 38 -0.98 -12.58 -7.56
CA LEU A 38 -1.18 -11.70 -6.40
C LEU A 38 -0.52 -12.22 -5.13
N LYS A 39 -0.59 -13.54 -4.88
CA LYS A 39 0.07 -14.14 -3.71
C LYS A 39 1.59 -14.12 -3.84
N ASP A 40 2.12 -14.40 -5.02
CA ASP A 40 3.56 -14.35 -5.28
C ASP A 40 4.08 -12.92 -5.07
N GLU A 41 3.46 -11.91 -5.71
CA GLU A 41 3.86 -10.50 -5.56
C GLU A 41 3.74 -10.04 -4.11
N TRP A 42 2.71 -10.47 -3.39
CA TRP A 42 2.56 -10.19 -1.96
C TRP A 42 3.71 -10.75 -1.13
N CYS A 43 4.12 -11.99 -1.40
CA CYS A 43 5.22 -12.65 -0.70
C CYS A 43 6.59 -12.05 -1.07
N GLU A 44 6.75 -11.57 -2.30
CA GLU A 44 7.98 -10.95 -2.81
C GLU A 44 8.12 -9.47 -2.38
N LEU A 45 7.11 -8.88 -1.72
CA LEU A 45 7.19 -7.52 -1.21
C LEU A 45 8.41 -7.38 -0.28
N PRO A 46 9.35 -6.47 -0.57
CA PRO A 46 10.55 -6.33 0.24
C PRO A 46 10.21 -5.96 1.67
N PRO A 47 10.84 -6.58 2.70
CA PRO A 47 10.65 -6.17 4.09
C PRO A 47 10.91 -4.68 4.33
N ARG A 48 11.84 -4.09 3.56
CA ARG A 48 12.12 -2.65 3.57
C ARG A 48 10.92 -1.81 3.13
N TYR A 49 10.16 -2.27 2.14
CA TYR A 49 8.97 -1.57 1.68
C TYR A 49 7.90 -1.54 2.78
N LEU A 50 7.67 -2.69 3.44
CA LEU A 50 6.77 -2.79 4.58
C LEU A 50 7.23 -1.92 5.76
N GLN A 51 8.53 -1.84 6.01
CA GLN A 51 9.10 -0.97 7.04
C GLN A 51 8.87 0.52 6.73
N THR A 52 9.12 0.95 5.47
CA THR A 52 8.84 2.31 5.04
C THR A 52 7.36 2.67 5.20
N LEU A 53 6.43 1.75 4.90
CA LEU A 53 5.00 1.97 5.12
C LEU A 53 4.69 2.20 6.61
N VAL A 54 5.27 1.40 7.51
CA VAL A 54 5.10 1.56 8.96
C VAL A 54 5.69 2.89 9.46
N GLU A 55 6.85 3.29 8.95
CA GLU A 55 7.48 4.57 9.25
C GLU A 55 6.63 5.74 8.75
N PHE A 56 6.15 5.68 7.51
CA PHE A 56 5.28 6.69 6.90
C PHE A 56 4.00 6.89 7.72
N MET A 57 3.40 5.80 8.21
CA MET A 57 2.26 5.86 9.12
C MET A 57 2.59 6.50 10.46
N SER A 58 3.74 6.15 11.05
CA SER A 58 4.20 6.75 12.30
C SER A 58 4.39 8.26 12.15
N HIS A 59 4.98 8.69 11.03
CA HIS A 59 5.13 10.10 10.68
C HIS A 59 3.78 10.81 10.51
N ARG A 60 2.82 10.16 9.86
CA ARG A 60 1.52 10.76 9.57
C ARG A 60 0.61 10.83 10.79
N VAL A 61 0.68 9.84 11.67
CA VAL A 61 0.07 9.91 13.01
C VAL A 61 0.70 11.03 13.83
N ALA A 62 2.02 11.18 13.80
CA ALA A 62 2.70 12.28 14.48
C ALA A 62 2.27 13.64 13.92
N ALA A 63 2.21 13.78 12.59
CA ALA A 63 1.74 14.98 11.91
C ALA A 63 0.28 15.33 12.29
N LEU A 64 -0.63 14.34 12.25
CA LEU A 64 -2.03 14.52 12.64
C LEU A 64 -2.17 14.98 14.10
N ARG A 65 -1.34 14.42 14.99
CA ARG A 65 -1.29 14.83 16.41
C ARG A 65 -0.79 16.27 16.56
N CYS A 66 0.21 16.68 15.78
CA CYS A 66 0.73 18.05 15.77
C CYS A 66 -0.32 19.07 15.32
N VAL A 67 -1.16 18.73 14.34
CA VAL A 67 -2.23 19.62 13.85
C VAL A 67 -3.56 19.48 14.62
N ARG A 68 -3.59 18.74 15.74
CA ARG A 68 -4.79 18.48 16.56
C ARG A 68 -6.01 17.99 15.74
N GLY A 69 -5.77 17.19 14.71
CA GLY A 69 -6.83 16.68 13.83
C GLY A 69 -7.23 17.60 12.67
N GLY A 70 -6.54 18.72 12.46
CA GLY A 70 -6.65 19.55 11.25
C GLY A 70 -6.10 18.86 9.99
N PRO A 71 -6.29 19.45 8.79
CA PRO A 71 -5.85 18.85 7.53
C PRO A 71 -4.32 18.72 7.46
N THR A 72 -3.83 17.56 7.04
CA THR A 72 -2.41 17.30 6.75
C THR A 72 -2.16 17.47 5.24
N ARG A 73 -0.92 17.78 4.83
CA ARG A 73 -0.53 18.04 3.42
C ARG A 73 -0.26 16.77 2.58
N TYR A 74 -0.64 15.60 3.10
CA TYR A 74 -0.35 14.32 2.46
C TYR A 74 -1.51 13.86 1.58
#